data_AF-A0A945FKF9-F1
#
_entry.id   AF-A0A945FKF9-F1
#
_cell.length_a   1.000
_cell.length_b   1.000
_cell.length_c   1.000
_cell.angle_alpha   90.00
_cell.angle_beta   90.00
_cell.angle_gamma   90.00
#
_symmetry.space_group_name_H-M   'P 1'
#
loop_
_entity.id
_entity.type
_entity.pdbx_description
1 polymer ?
#
loop_
_entity_poly.entity_id
_entity_poly.type
_entity_poly.pdbx_seq_one_letter_code
_entity_poly.pdbx_strand_id
1 'polypeptide(L)'
;MTLRQLSHWTMDVCWHLVYENIIMGISNSPVQGTPFENIEAMLEKIASLAFSRLFYFHTWHESLIAHCQRDWAPGAQSKYGVVGIILSVRALELMRGLNYWDAMERDIFAPLGIKNILPGGTGFSAENLARMGVLLDNRGKYGNWELFSEEAYQVILPTPLTPYFPKIDKTYGIGLQSYDGRLRAGSYGHMGGCGTQLIVDPEKHLVFAMVRNGQGEDYEKHLTDVMTVLNAWIGNEPE
;
A
#
# COMPACT_ATOMS: atom_id res chain seq x y z
N MET A 1 -17.27 30.21 -10.92
CA MET A 1 -16.61 28.89 -10.93
C MET A 1 -17.31 28.06 -9.86
N THR A 2 -18.08 27.05 -10.25
CA THR A 2 -19.04 26.37 -9.35
C THR A 2 -18.39 25.18 -8.63
N LEU A 3 -18.81 24.94 -7.38
CA LEU A 3 -18.33 23.87 -6.47
C LEU A 3 -18.27 22.45 -7.07
N ARG A 4 -18.94 22.21 -8.21
CA ARG A 4 -18.88 20.94 -8.97
C ARG A 4 -17.64 20.75 -9.84
N GLN A 5 -16.85 21.79 -10.11
CA GLN A 5 -15.61 21.66 -10.91
C GLN A 5 -14.39 21.35 -10.05
N LEU A 6 -14.43 21.63 -8.74
CA LEU A 6 -13.37 21.23 -7.80
C LEU A 6 -13.44 19.73 -7.49
N SER A 7 -14.63 19.12 -7.45
CA SER A 7 -14.81 17.69 -7.13
C SER A 7 -14.16 16.73 -8.13
N HIS A 8 -13.98 17.14 -9.39
CA HIS A 8 -13.36 16.30 -10.42
C HIS A 8 -11.82 16.26 -10.38
N TRP A 9 -11.17 17.16 -9.64
CA TRP A 9 -9.71 17.15 -9.46
C TRP A 9 -9.29 16.77 -8.03
N THR A 10 -10.20 16.84 -7.07
CA THR A 10 -9.94 16.52 -5.66
C THR A 10 -10.18 15.06 -5.27
N MET A 11 -10.78 14.25 -6.15
CA MET A 11 -11.09 12.84 -5.87
C MET A 11 -10.00 11.86 -6.35
N ASP A 12 -9.12 12.26 -7.27
CA ASP A 12 -8.05 11.40 -7.80
C ASP A 12 -6.88 11.13 -6.83
N VAL A 13 -6.88 11.78 -5.66
CA VAL A 13 -5.68 11.84 -4.81
C VAL A 13 -5.89 11.19 -3.44
N CYS A 14 -7.11 10.84 -3.05
CA CYS A 14 -7.41 10.47 -1.65
C CYS A 14 -7.20 8.99 -1.29
N TRP A 15 -6.44 8.24 -2.09
CA TRP A 15 -6.36 6.78 -1.96
C TRP A 15 -4.96 6.23 -2.10
N HIS A 16 -4.28 6.13 -0.96
CA HIS A 16 -3.01 5.42 -0.84
C HIS A 16 -2.94 4.68 0.49
N LEU A 17 -3.73 3.61 0.59
CA LEU A 17 -3.30 2.46 1.35
C LEU A 17 -2.19 1.79 0.55
N VAL A 18 -0.98 1.95 1.08
CA VAL A 18 0.24 1.23 0.69
C VAL A 18 0.79 1.53 -0.70
N TYR A 19 1.21 2.77 -0.98
CA TYR A 19 1.93 3.06 -2.24
C TYR A 19 3.37 2.54 -2.23
N GLU A 20 3.58 1.25 -2.47
CA GLU A 20 4.92 0.73 -2.74
C GLU A 20 5.35 1.12 -4.16
N ASN A 21 6.08 2.22 -4.30
CA ASN A 21 6.70 2.55 -5.57
C ASN A 21 8.20 2.25 -5.54
N ILE A 22 8.52 1.06 -6.06
CA ILE A 22 9.09 0.95 -7.41
C ILE A 22 9.50 2.32 -7.95
N ILE A 23 10.79 2.55 -8.25
CA ILE A 23 11.32 3.77 -8.91
C ILE A 23 11.89 4.83 -7.97
N MET A 24 12.61 4.49 -6.90
CA MET A 24 13.76 5.30 -6.50
C MET A 24 14.85 4.41 -5.91
N GLY A 25 15.79 4.01 -6.75
CA GLY A 25 17.05 3.48 -6.26
C GLY A 25 17.76 4.56 -5.52
N ILE A 26 18.01 4.35 -4.24
CA ILE A 26 18.77 5.26 -3.39
C ILE A 26 20.05 4.55 -3.04
N SER A 27 21.18 5.23 -3.24
CA SER A 27 22.47 4.57 -3.23
C SER A 27 22.89 3.95 -1.91
N ASN A 28 23.37 2.71 -2.00
CA ASN A 28 24.05 1.98 -0.92
C ASN A 28 25.43 2.56 -0.58
N SER A 29 25.88 3.62 -1.27
CA SER A 29 27.15 4.29 -0.95
C SER A 29 27.04 5.03 0.38
N PRO A 30 27.95 4.83 1.35
CA PRO A 30 27.88 5.46 2.66
C PRO A 30 27.79 6.99 2.52
N VAL A 31 26.80 7.61 3.18
CA VAL A 31 26.76 9.06 3.35
C VAL A 31 27.92 9.43 4.28
N GLN A 32 28.98 10.01 3.72
CA GLN A 32 30.12 10.48 4.49
C GLN A 32 29.65 11.44 5.59
N GLY A 33 30.00 11.13 6.85
CA GLY A 33 29.68 11.96 8.01
C GLY A 33 28.43 11.58 8.80
N THR A 34 27.83 10.40 8.57
CA THR A 34 26.73 9.87 9.42
C THR A 34 27.27 8.87 10.47
N PRO A 35 26.65 8.77 11.67
CA PRO A 35 27.11 7.88 12.75
C PRO A 35 26.73 6.40 12.53
N PHE A 36 26.34 6.01 11.31
CA PHE A 36 25.88 4.67 10.98
C PHE A 36 26.93 3.94 10.14
N GLU A 37 27.30 2.73 10.56
CA GLU A 37 28.39 1.93 9.96
C GLU A 37 28.12 1.53 8.51
N ASN A 38 26.85 1.42 8.11
CA ASN A 38 26.42 1.27 6.71
C ASN A 38 24.95 1.68 6.54
N ILE A 39 24.51 1.83 5.29
CA ILE A 39 23.14 2.21 4.94
C ILE A 39 22.12 1.15 5.32
N GLU A 40 22.47 -0.14 5.39
CA GLU A 40 21.53 -1.18 5.82
C GLU A 40 21.18 -1.06 7.30
N ALA A 41 22.16 -0.89 8.18
CA ALA A 41 21.95 -0.62 9.60
C ALA A 41 21.24 0.72 9.82
N MET A 42 21.52 1.72 8.98
CA MET A 42 20.79 2.99 8.97
C MET A 42 19.35 2.79 8.51
N LEU A 43 19.08 2.05 7.44
CA LEU A 43 17.76 1.78 6.89
C LEU A 43 16.96 0.83 7.78
N GLU A 44 17.59 -0.06 8.53
CA GLU A 44 16.93 -0.95 9.49
C GLU A 44 16.57 -0.18 10.77
N LYS A 45 17.45 0.69 11.26
CA LYS A 45 17.13 1.62 12.36
C LYS A 45 16.16 2.72 11.92
N ILE A 46 16.30 3.26 10.72
CA ILE A 46 15.35 4.21 10.13
C ILE A 46 14.06 3.47 9.84
N ALA A 47 14.04 2.23 9.37
CA ALA A 47 12.79 1.49 9.21
C ALA A 47 12.15 1.26 10.58
N SER A 48 12.87 0.84 11.62
CA SER A 48 12.26 0.64 12.95
C SER A 48 11.84 1.95 13.63
N LEU A 49 12.61 3.04 13.47
CA LEU A 49 12.26 4.39 13.92
C LEU A 49 11.16 5.03 13.06
N ALA A 50 11.15 4.79 11.76
CA ALA A 50 10.13 5.27 10.85
C ALA A 50 8.84 4.48 11.09
N PHE A 51 8.84 3.15 11.22
CA PHE A 51 7.62 2.42 11.54
C PHE A 51 7.05 2.81 12.92
N SER A 52 7.90 3.16 13.89
CA SER A 52 7.44 3.64 15.22
C SER A 52 7.14 5.14 15.31
N ARG A 53 7.62 5.97 14.37
CA ARG A 53 7.54 7.46 14.43
C ARG A 53 7.30 8.15 13.08
N LEU A 54 6.84 7.42 12.05
CA LEU A 54 6.67 7.88 10.65
C LEU A 54 5.87 9.18 10.56
N PHE A 55 5.03 9.40 11.56
CA PHE A 55 4.06 10.49 11.63
C PHE A 55 4.54 11.72 12.40
N TYR A 56 5.77 11.74 12.92
CA TYR A 56 6.23 12.82 13.81
C TYR A 56 7.45 13.63 13.33
N PHE A 57 8.12 13.23 12.24
CA PHE A 57 9.29 13.97 11.73
C PHE A 57 9.28 14.07 10.19
N HIS A 58 8.38 14.89 9.65
CA HIS A 58 8.22 15.05 8.20
C HIS A 58 9.37 15.85 7.55
N THR A 59 9.83 16.94 8.17
CA THR A 59 10.77 17.88 7.51
C THR A 59 12.20 17.34 7.33
N TRP A 60 12.73 16.59 8.30
CA TRP A 60 14.10 16.08 8.24
C TRP A 60 14.26 14.93 7.25
N HIS A 61 13.25 14.06 7.14
CA HIS A 61 13.26 12.97 6.17
C HIS A 61 13.14 13.49 4.74
N GLU A 62 12.33 14.52 4.50
CA GLU A 62 12.20 15.14 3.16
C GLU A 62 13.53 15.71 2.66
N SER A 63 14.22 16.49 3.48
CA SER A 63 15.53 17.03 3.12
C SER A 63 16.56 15.93 2.90
N LEU A 64 16.57 14.89 3.76
CA LEU A 64 17.45 13.75 3.59
C LEU A 64 17.19 13.05 2.24
N ILE A 65 15.93 12.70 1.95
CA ILE A 65 15.54 12.00 0.72
C ILE A 65 15.85 12.85 -0.52
N ALA A 66 15.60 14.15 -0.46
CA ALA A 66 15.86 15.07 -1.57
C ALA A 66 17.35 15.22 -1.90
N HIS A 67 18.23 15.03 -0.91
CA HIS A 67 19.69 15.13 -1.07
C HIS A 67 20.40 13.78 -1.20
N CYS A 68 19.68 12.66 -1.09
CA CYS A 68 20.24 11.34 -1.33
C CYS A 68 20.51 11.12 -2.83
N GLN A 69 21.71 10.63 -3.14
CA GLN A 69 22.02 10.19 -4.49
C GLN A 69 21.18 8.97 -4.88
N ARG A 70 20.65 9.00 -6.10
CA ARG A 70 19.92 7.87 -6.67
C ARG A 70 20.89 6.83 -7.25
N ASP A 71 20.63 5.55 -7.00
CA ASP A 71 21.32 4.43 -7.65
C ASP A 71 21.00 4.32 -9.14
N TRP A 72 19.77 4.67 -9.53
CA TRP A 72 19.33 4.60 -10.92
C TRP A 72 18.38 5.75 -11.27
N ALA A 73 18.33 6.07 -12.56
CA ALA A 73 17.40 7.06 -13.09
C ALA A 73 15.94 6.58 -12.91
N PRO A 74 14.98 7.50 -12.68
CA PRO A 74 13.56 7.14 -12.63
C PRO A 74 13.12 6.33 -13.86
N GLY A 75 12.32 5.29 -13.66
CA GLY A 75 11.81 4.40 -14.70
C GLY A 75 12.82 3.36 -15.21
N ALA A 76 14.07 3.38 -14.74
CA ALA A 76 15.09 2.43 -15.18
C ALA A 76 15.01 1.07 -14.45
N GLN A 77 14.63 1.07 -13.17
CA GLN A 77 14.49 -0.14 -12.36
C GLN A 77 13.40 0.03 -11.28
N SER A 78 12.98 -1.12 -10.73
CA SER A 78 11.98 -1.25 -9.67
C SER A 78 12.60 -1.90 -8.43
N LYS A 79 12.48 -1.24 -7.27
CA LYS A 79 12.81 -1.83 -5.96
C LYS A 79 11.75 -1.41 -4.95
N TYR A 80 11.34 -2.36 -4.11
CA TYR A 80 10.49 -2.09 -2.96
C TYR A 80 11.23 -1.21 -1.93
N GLY A 81 10.58 -0.17 -1.43
CA GLY A 81 11.16 0.68 -0.39
C GLY A 81 10.17 1.65 0.24
N VAL A 82 10.33 1.88 1.54
CA VAL A 82 9.47 2.76 2.34
C VAL A 82 9.56 4.24 1.92
N VAL A 83 10.66 4.65 1.29
CA VAL A 83 10.89 6.05 0.88
C VAL A 83 9.86 6.53 -0.14
N GLY A 84 9.45 5.69 -1.08
CA GLY A 84 8.38 6.02 -2.04
C GLY A 84 7.06 6.33 -1.34
N ILE A 85 6.69 5.51 -0.34
CA ILE A 85 5.49 5.70 0.47
C ILE A 85 5.53 7.04 1.20
N ILE A 86 6.66 7.34 1.87
CA ILE A 86 6.86 8.58 2.63
C ILE A 86 6.66 9.81 1.74
N LEU A 87 7.24 9.81 0.54
CA LEU A 87 7.11 10.93 -0.39
C LEU A 87 5.68 11.09 -0.93
N SER A 88 4.98 9.99 -1.20
CA SER A 88 3.60 10.04 -1.68
C SER A 88 2.63 10.54 -0.62
N VAL A 89 2.78 10.06 0.61
CA VAL A 89 2.06 10.59 1.78
C VAL A 89 2.34 12.08 1.92
N ARG A 90 3.60 12.49 1.82
CA ARG A 90 3.96 13.90 1.94
C ARG A 90 3.38 14.77 0.83
N ALA A 91 3.42 14.28 -0.41
CA ALA A 91 2.81 14.98 -1.54
C ALA A 91 1.31 15.21 -1.28
N LEU A 92 0.60 14.20 -0.77
CA LEU A 92 -0.81 14.32 -0.39
C LEU A 92 -1.01 15.40 0.68
N GLU A 93 -0.21 15.38 1.75
CA GLU A 93 -0.32 16.37 2.82
C GLU A 93 -0.11 17.79 2.32
N LEU A 94 0.89 18.01 1.46
CA LEU A 94 1.18 19.30 0.84
C LEU A 94 0.06 19.77 -0.09
N MET A 95 -0.51 18.87 -0.89
CA MET A 95 -1.60 19.20 -1.81
C MET A 95 -2.92 19.48 -1.08
N ARG A 96 -3.19 18.78 0.03
CA ARG A 96 -4.43 18.90 0.79
C ARG A 96 -4.37 19.96 1.90
N GLY A 97 -3.18 20.29 2.38
CA GLY A 97 -3.00 21.07 3.60
C GLY A 97 -3.52 20.34 4.85
N LEU A 98 -3.60 19.01 4.81
CA LEU A 98 -4.12 18.16 5.88
C LEU A 98 -3.09 17.08 6.22
N ASN A 99 -3.02 16.70 7.49
CA ASN A 99 -2.20 15.56 7.91
C ASN A 99 -2.80 14.25 7.36
N TYR A 100 -1.94 13.33 6.89
CA TYR A 100 -2.38 12.06 6.32
C TYR A 100 -3.14 11.20 7.34
N TRP A 101 -2.66 11.13 8.58
CA TRP A 101 -3.28 10.33 9.63
C TRP A 101 -4.69 10.82 9.95
N ASP A 102 -4.87 12.12 10.09
CA ASP A 102 -6.18 12.72 10.30
C ASP A 102 -7.14 12.40 9.15
N ALA A 103 -6.64 12.42 7.90
CA ALA A 103 -7.42 12.03 6.73
C ALA A 103 -7.79 10.54 6.77
N MET A 104 -6.85 9.65 7.10
CA MET A 104 -7.13 8.21 7.23
C MET A 104 -8.19 7.93 8.29
N GLU A 105 -8.10 8.56 9.46
CA GLU A 105 -9.06 8.37 10.54
C GLU A 105 -10.44 8.90 10.17
N ARG A 106 -10.51 10.14 9.67
CA ARG A 106 -11.78 10.80 9.31
C ARG A 106 -12.44 10.14 8.11
N ASP A 107 -11.67 9.89 7.05
CA ASP A 107 -12.22 9.52 5.75
C ASP A 107 -12.29 8.01 5.58
N ILE A 108 -11.48 7.18 6.22
CA ILE A 108 -11.51 5.72 6.01
C ILE A 108 -11.91 4.97 7.27
N PHE A 109 -11.23 5.20 8.39
CA PHE A 109 -11.42 4.37 9.57
C PHE A 109 -12.77 4.62 10.24
N ALA A 110 -13.12 5.89 10.50
CA ALA A 110 -14.37 6.23 11.15
C ALA A 110 -15.61 5.78 10.36
N PRO A 111 -15.71 6.00 9.02
CA PRO A 111 -16.84 5.52 8.23
C PRO A 111 -16.96 3.99 8.18
N LEU A 112 -15.83 3.28 8.21
CA LEU A 112 -15.80 1.81 8.31
C LEU A 112 -15.97 1.29 9.75
N GLY A 113 -16.14 2.18 10.74
CA GLY A 113 -16.24 1.81 12.15
C GLY A 113 -14.97 1.14 12.70
N ILE A 114 -13.82 1.38 12.08
CA ILE A 114 -12.50 0.93 12.51
C ILE A 114 -12.01 1.91 13.58
N LYS A 115 -11.60 1.38 14.75
CA LYS A 115 -11.22 2.18 15.91
C LYS A 115 -9.93 1.66 16.52
N ASN A 116 -9.31 2.47 17.38
CA ASN A 116 -8.12 2.12 18.17
C ASN A 116 -6.91 1.70 17.32
N ILE A 117 -6.79 2.27 16.12
CA ILE A 117 -5.61 2.11 15.29
C ILE A 117 -4.59 3.17 15.71
N LEU A 118 -3.33 2.75 15.85
CA LEU A 118 -2.23 3.66 16.11
C LEU A 118 -1.48 3.99 14.81
N PRO A 119 -0.89 5.20 14.73
CA PRO A 119 0.03 5.54 13.66
C PRO A 119 1.10 4.45 13.49
N GLY A 120 1.37 4.06 12.24
CA GLY A 120 2.30 2.97 11.90
C GLY A 120 1.62 1.62 11.68
N GLY A 121 0.28 1.56 11.69
CA GLY A 121 -0.47 0.35 11.34
C GLY A 121 -0.62 -0.67 12.47
N THR A 122 -0.39 -0.25 13.72
CA THR A 122 -0.62 -1.10 14.90
C THR A 122 -2.08 -1.06 15.31
N GLY A 123 -2.64 -2.21 15.71
CA GLY A 123 -4.02 -2.31 16.23
C GLY A 123 -5.07 -2.77 15.21
N PHE A 124 -4.68 -3.07 13.97
CA PHE A 124 -5.61 -3.68 13.01
C PHE A 124 -6.00 -5.10 13.44
N SER A 125 -7.29 -5.42 13.30
CA SER A 125 -7.81 -6.79 13.31
C SER A 125 -8.03 -7.29 11.89
N ALA A 126 -8.19 -8.60 11.71
CA ALA A 126 -8.59 -9.18 10.43
C ALA A 126 -9.94 -8.62 9.95
N GLU A 127 -10.88 -8.37 10.87
CA GLU A 127 -12.16 -7.74 10.55
C GLU A 127 -11.99 -6.32 10.01
N ASN A 128 -11.14 -5.50 10.64
CA ASN A 128 -10.88 -4.14 10.17
C ASN A 128 -10.35 -4.16 8.73
N LEU A 129 -9.40 -5.05 8.46
CA LEU A 129 -8.83 -5.22 7.13
C LEU A 129 -9.86 -5.76 6.13
N ALA A 130 -10.73 -6.68 6.55
CA ALA A 130 -11.82 -7.20 5.72
C ALA A 130 -12.82 -6.10 5.33
N ARG A 131 -13.17 -5.17 6.22
CA ARG A 131 -14.05 -4.03 5.89
C ARG A 131 -13.44 -3.14 4.80
N MET A 132 -12.13 -2.94 4.84
CA MET A 132 -11.40 -2.23 3.78
C MET A 132 -11.41 -3.01 2.47
N GLY A 133 -11.25 -4.33 2.52
CA GLY A 133 -11.41 -5.20 1.35
C GLY A 133 -12.82 -5.15 0.76
N VAL A 134 -13.86 -5.11 1.59
CA VAL A 134 -15.26 -4.97 1.13
C VAL A 134 -15.50 -3.62 0.46
N LEU A 135 -14.88 -2.55 0.95
CA LEU A 135 -14.92 -1.24 0.30
C LEU A 135 -14.27 -1.28 -1.10
N LEU A 136 -13.17 -2.02 -1.26
CA LEU A 136 -12.51 -2.24 -2.56
C LEU A 136 -13.36 -3.12 -3.48
N ASP A 137 -13.92 -4.23 -2.99
CA ASP A 137 -14.79 -5.14 -3.74
C ASP A 137 -16.04 -4.42 -4.27
N ASN A 138 -16.61 -3.53 -3.44
CA ASN A 138 -17.73 -2.66 -3.79
C ASN A 138 -17.30 -1.39 -4.54
N ARG A 139 -16.06 -1.36 -5.05
CA ARG A 139 -15.57 -0.33 -5.97
C ARG A 139 -15.71 1.08 -5.38
N GLY A 140 -15.34 1.19 -4.10
CA GLY A 140 -15.26 2.46 -3.38
C GLY A 140 -16.48 2.78 -2.53
N LYS A 141 -17.45 1.86 -2.45
CA LYS A 141 -18.70 2.04 -1.71
C LYS A 141 -18.79 1.13 -0.49
N TYR A 142 -19.40 1.63 0.57
CA TYR A 142 -19.73 0.84 1.75
C TYR A 142 -21.06 1.34 2.34
N GLY A 143 -22.12 0.58 2.08
CA GLY A 143 -23.49 1.05 2.32
C GLY A 143 -23.82 2.28 1.47
N ASN A 144 -24.31 3.35 2.09
CA ASN A 144 -24.64 4.61 1.41
C ASN A 144 -23.43 5.54 1.23
N TRP A 145 -22.27 5.16 1.77
CA TRP A 145 -21.07 5.97 1.72
C TRP A 145 -20.21 5.56 0.52
N GLU A 146 -19.74 6.56 -0.22
CA GLU A 146 -18.84 6.41 -1.36
C GLU A 146 -17.58 7.21 -1.08
N LEU A 147 -16.42 6.58 -1.22
CA LEU A 147 -15.12 7.20 -0.96
C LEU A 147 -14.28 7.36 -2.23
N PHE A 148 -14.38 6.46 -3.21
CA PHE A 148 -13.95 6.71 -4.58
C PHE A 148 -15.02 6.27 -5.58
N SER A 149 -14.93 6.85 -6.78
CA SER A 149 -15.76 6.46 -7.90
C SER A 149 -15.23 5.21 -8.60
N GLU A 150 -16.06 4.62 -9.45
CA GLU A 150 -15.69 3.49 -10.30
C GLU A 150 -14.47 3.81 -11.19
N GLU A 151 -14.37 5.04 -11.70
CA GLU A 151 -13.24 5.43 -12.55
C GLU A 151 -11.92 5.38 -11.77
N ALA A 152 -11.93 5.88 -10.54
CA ALA A 152 -10.78 5.79 -9.65
C ALA A 152 -10.49 4.32 -9.27
N TYR A 153 -11.51 3.49 -9.05
CA TYR A 153 -11.34 2.05 -8.86
C TYR A 153 -10.53 1.42 -10.00
N GLN A 154 -10.91 1.68 -11.26
CA GLN A 154 -10.22 1.11 -12.42
C GLN A 154 -8.75 1.56 -12.51
N VAL A 155 -8.45 2.80 -12.10
CA VAL A 155 -7.09 3.35 -12.12
C VAL A 155 -6.20 2.73 -11.03
N ILE A 156 -6.76 2.33 -9.88
CA ILE A 156 -5.95 1.80 -8.77
C ILE A 156 -5.60 0.32 -8.92
N LEU A 157 -6.31 -0.42 -9.79
CA LEU A 157 -6.07 -1.85 -9.98
C LEU A 157 -4.68 -2.15 -10.54
N PRO A 158 -4.13 -3.35 -10.27
CA PRO A 158 -2.88 -3.78 -10.86
C PRO A 158 -2.92 -3.77 -12.40
N THR A 159 -1.98 -3.05 -13.03
CA THR A 159 -1.82 -3.04 -14.49
C THR A 159 -0.35 -3.25 -14.86
N PRO A 160 -0.04 -3.71 -16.08
CA PRO A 160 1.34 -3.76 -16.57
C PRO A 160 1.96 -2.36 -16.56
N LEU A 161 3.13 -2.22 -15.93
CA LEU A 161 3.84 -0.94 -15.85
C LEU A 161 4.63 -0.60 -17.13
N THR A 162 4.88 -1.59 -17.99
CA THR A 162 5.65 -1.46 -19.23
C THR A 162 5.27 -0.28 -20.13
N PRO A 163 3.98 0.07 -20.32
CA PRO A 163 3.59 1.23 -21.13
C PRO A 163 4.08 2.58 -20.57
N TYR A 164 4.25 2.67 -19.25
CA TYR A 164 4.73 3.88 -18.56
C TYR A 164 6.24 3.84 -18.34
N PHE A 165 6.78 2.66 -18.08
CA PHE A 165 8.19 2.40 -17.79
C PHE A 165 8.68 1.22 -18.63
N PRO A 166 9.13 1.45 -19.88
CA PRO A 166 9.45 0.37 -20.83
C PRO A 166 10.52 -0.63 -20.41
N LYS A 167 11.29 -0.32 -19.36
CA LYS A 167 12.34 -1.19 -18.80
C LYS A 167 11.87 -2.00 -17.58
N ILE A 168 10.62 -1.83 -17.16
CA ILE A 168 10.05 -2.46 -15.97
C ILE A 168 8.97 -3.44 -16.42
N ASP A 169 9.30 -4.72 -16.40
CA ASP A 169 8.34 -5.80 -16.60
C ASP A 169 7.74 -6.21 -15.24
N LYS A 170 6.68 -5.52 -14.85
CA LYS A 170 5.98 -5.74 -13.58
C LYS A 170 4.53 -5.31 -13.70
N THR A 171 3.63 -6.07 -13.09
CA THR A 171 2.23 -5.67 -12.86
C THR A 171 2.09 -5.13 -11.45
N TYR A 172 1.62 -3.90 -11.32
CA TYR A 172 1.43 -3.25 -10.03
C TYR A 172 0.38 -2.14 -10.14
N GLY A 173 -0.46 -2.02 -9.13
CA GLY A 173 -1.52 -1.03 -9.06
C GLY A 173 -1.13 0.14 -8.17
N ILE A 174 -2.09 1.00 -7.88
CA ILE A 174 -1.90 2.06 -6.90
C ILE A 174 -2.00 1.45 -5.50
N GLY A 175 -0.87 0.93 -5.04
CA GLY A 175 -0.73 0.26 -3.75
C GLY A 175 -1.42 -1.09 -3.65
N LEU A 176 -1.66 -1.72 -4.79
CA LEU A 176 -2.25 -3.04 -4.91
C LEU A 176 -1.35 -3.92 -5.77
N GLN A 177 -1.10 -5.13 -5.29
CA GLN A 177 -0.38 -6.19 -6.00
C GLN A 177 -1.40 -7.08 -6.73
N SER A 178 -1.00 -7.61 -7.88
CA SER A 178 -1.74 -8.73 -8.48
C SER A 178 -1.55 -9.98 -7.62
N TYR A 179 -2.63 -10.73 -7.44
CA TYR A 179 -2.67 -12.04 -6.80
C TYR A 179 -3.04 -13.14 -7.81
N ASP A 180 -2.83 -12.87 -9.10
CA ASP A 180 -2.95 -13.86 -10.16
C ASP A 180 -2.05 -15.06 -9.83
N GLY A 181 -2.60 -16.27 -9.96
CA GLY A 181 -1.91 -17.51 -9.63
C GLY A 181 -1.81 -17.84 -8.13
N ARG A 182 -2.17 -16.92 -7.22
CA ARG A 182 -2.25 -17.20 -5.78
C ARG A 182 -3.68 -17.55 -5.33
N LEU A 183 -4.66 -16.81 -5.84
CA LEU A 183 -6.07 -17.12 -5.71
C LEU A 183 -6.65 -17.37 -7.10
N ARG A 184 -7.07 -16.32 -7.80
CA ARG A 184 -7.60 -16.42 -9.16
C ARG A 184 -7.08 -15.27 -10.02
N ALA A 185 -7.12 -15.45 -11.35
CA ALA A 185 -6.92 -14.34 -12.26
C ALA A 185 -7.86 -13.17 -11.94
N GLY A 186 -7.33 -11.95 -11.89
CA GLY A 186 -8.05 -10.74 -11.51
C GLY A 186 -8.13 -10.50 -10.00
N SER A 187 -7.62 -11.40 -9.17
CA SER A 187 -7.51 -11.15 -7.72
C SER A 187 -6.39 -10.15 -7.45
N TYR A 188 -6.58 -9.28 -6.47
CA TYR A 188 -5.60 -8.26 -6.10
C TYR A 188 -5.60 -8.00 -4.60
N GLY A 189 -4.58 -7.32 -4.11
CA GLY A 189 -4.48 -7.06 -2.67
C GLY A 189 -3.13 -6.55 -2.23
N HIS A 190 -2.79 -6.75 -0.96
CA HIS A 190 -1.51 -6.34 -0.40
C HIS A 190 -1.09 -7.24 0.76
N MET A 191 0.22 -7.46 0.92
CA MET A 191 0.78 -8.17 2.06
C MET A 191 1.59 -7.28 3.01
N GLY A 192 1.68 -7.67 4.28
CA GLY A 192 2.57 -7.04 5.25
C GLY A 192 3.82 -7.89 5.51
N GLY A 193 4.94 -7.25 5.89
CA GLY A 193 6.18 -7.96 6.24
C GLY A 193 6.03 -8.96 7.40
N CYS A 194 5.02 -8.77 8.26
CA CYS A 194 4.66 -9.73 9.31
C CYS A 194 3.80 -10.92 8.83
N GLY A 195 3.53 -11.03 7.53
CA GLY A 195 2.69 -12.07 6.95
C GLY A 195 1.19 -11.77 7.00
N THR A 196 0.80 -10.54 7.30
CA THR A 196 -0.57 -10.05 7.09
C THR A 196 -0.93 -10.12 5.59
N GLN A 197 -2.18 -10.48 5.28
CA GLN A 197 -2.70 -10.58 3.92
C GLN A 197 -4.04 -9.86 3.82
N LEU A 198 -4.21 -9.07 2.75
CA LEU A 198 -5.51 -8.65 2.24
C LEU A 198 -5.57 -9.07 0.78
N ILE A 199 -6.59 -9.84 0.40
CA ILE A 199 -6.83 -10.28 -0.98
C ILE A 199 -8.31 -10.09 -1.28
N VAL A 200 -8.59 -9.55 -2.46
CA VAL A 200 -9.94 -9.32 -3.00
C VAL A 200 -10.05 -10.05 -4.33
N ASP A 201 -11.08 -10.90 -4.47
CA ASP A 201 -11.53 -11.43 -5.76
C ASP A 201 -12.87 -10.76 -6.11
N PRO A 202 -12.85 -9.77 -7.00
CA PRO A 202 -14.03 -8.97 -7.32
C PRO A 202 -15.09 -9.72 -8.13
N GLU A 203 -14.77 -10.86 -8.73
CA GLU A 203 -15.76 -11.65 -9.48
C GLU A 203 -16.54 -12.59 -8.58
N LYS A 204 -15.86 -13.12 -7.55
CA LYS A 204 -16.47 -14.00 -6.55
C LYS A 204 -17.02 -13.24 -5.35
N HIS A 205 -16.84 -11.92 -5.30
CA HIS A 205 -17.16 -11.07 -4.16
C HIS A 205 -16.56 -11.63 -2.86
N LEU A 206 -15.30 -12.06 -2.95
CA LEU A 206 -14.55 -12.65 -1.84
C LEU A 206 -13.50 -11.67 -1.34
N VAL A 207 -13.49 -11.46 -0.03
CA VAL A 207 -12.42 -10.76 0.68
C VAL A 207 -11.76 -11.74 1.66
N PHE A 208 -10.47 -11.97 1.50
CA PHE A 208 -9.65 -12.69 2.46
C PHE A 208 -8.76 -11.70 3.21
N ALA A 209 -8.89 -11.69 4.53
CA ALA A 209 -8.09 -10.85 5.42
C ALA A 209 -7.48 -11.69 6.53
N MET A 210 -6.16 -11.57 6.71
CA MET A 210 -5.40 -12.23 7.76
C MET A 210 -4.46 -11.21 8.39
N VAL A 211 -4.53 -11.02 9.71
CA VAL A 211 -3.62 -10.13 10.43
C VAL A 211 -2.72 -10.91 11.36
N ARG A 212 -1.42 -10.58 11.37
CA ARG A 212 -0.40 -11.28 12.12
C ARG A 212 0.58 -10.33 12.79
N ASN A 213 1.12 -10.74 13.94
CA ASN A 213 2.22 -10.05 14.61
C ASN A 213 3.60 -10.49 14.08
N GLY A 214 3.66 -11.53 13.25
CA GLY A 214 4.90 -12.05 12.66
C GLY A 214 4.64 -13.31 11.82
N GLN A 215 5.56 -13.62 10.90
CA GLN A 215 5.42 -14.75 9.98
C GLN A 215 5.58 -16.11 10.66
N GLY A 216 6.60 -16.28 11.49
CA GLY A 216 6.96 -17.61 12.01
C GLY A 216 7.54 -18.53 10.91
N GLU A 217 8.05 -19.69 11.32
CA GLU A 217 8.87 -20.56 10.46
C GLU A 217 8.07 -21.24 9.34
N ASP A 218 6.84 -21.69 9.62
CA ASP A 218 5.98 -22.44 8.68
C ASP A 218 5.00 -21.55 7.88
N TYR A 219 5.27 -20.24 7.79
CA TYR A 219 4.34 -19.28 7.20
C TYR A 219 3.89 -19.64 5.78
N GLU A 220 4.84 -19.87 4.87
CA GLU A 220 4.52 -20.11 3.46
C GLU A 220 3.71 -21.40 3.29
N LYS A 221 4.07 -22.45 4.03
CA LYS A 221 3.34 -23.71 4.04
C LYS A 221 1.87 -23.49 4.42
N HIS A 222 1.62 -22.84 5.56
CA HIS A 222 0.25 -22.62 6.03
C HIS A 222 -0.53 -21.65 5.14
N LEU A 223 0.14 -20.66 4.55
CA LEU A 223 -0.51 -19.76 3.62
C LEU A 223 -0.90 -20.49 2.33
N THR A 224 -0.04 -21.38 1.81
CA THR A 224 -0.38 -22.25 0.67
C THR A 224 -1.56 -23.17 1.00
N ASP A 225 -1.59 -23.78 2.19
CA ASP A 225 -2.71 -24.62 2.62
C ASP A 225 -4.02 -23.83 2.65
N VAL A 226 -4.00 -22.62 3.20
CA VAL A 226 -5.18 -21.72 3.24
C VAL A 226 -5.63 -21.32 1.84
N MET A 227 -4.71 -20.92 0.95
CA MET A 227 -5.04 -20.56 -0.43
C MET A 227 -5.61 -21.75 -1.20
N THR A 228 -5.12 -22.96 -0.95
CA THR A 228 -5.64 -24.18 -1.57
C THR A 228 -7.09 -24.42 -1.17
N VAL A 229 -7.41 -24.28 0.13
CA VAL A 229 -8.78 -24.39 0.62
C VAL A 229 -9.68 -23.29 0.05
N LEU A 230 -9.20 -22.05 -0.01
CA LEU A 230 -9.95 -20.93 -0.59
C LEU A 230 -10.24 -21.16 -2.08
N ASN A 231 -9.26 -21.60 -2.85
CA ASN A 231 -9.41 -21.90 -4.28
C ASN A 231 -10.44 -23.00 -4.53
N ALA A 232 -10.37 -24.08 -3.75
CA ALA A 232 -11.37 -25.15 -3.81
C ALA A 232 -12.78 -24.64 -3.45
N TRP A 233 -12.88 -23.76 -2.46
CA TRP A 233 -14.17 -23.22 -2.00
C TRP A 233 -14.84 -22.29 -3.02
N ILE A 234 -14.08 -21.44 -3.71
CA ILE A 234 -14.62 -20.53 -4.74
C ILE A 234 -14.90 -21.22 -6.09
N GLY A 235 -14.63 -22.53 -6.19
CA GLY A 235 -14.88 -23.34 -7.37
C GLY A 235 -13.87 -23.10 -8.50
N ASN A 236 -12.63 -22.73 -8.18
CA ASN A 236 -11.54 -22.88 -9.13
C ASN A 236 -11.15 -24.36 -9.11
N GLU A 237 -11.75 -25.17 -9.99
CA GLU A 237 -11.18 -26.49 -10.26
C GLU A 237 -9.75 -26.28 -10.79
N PRO A 238 -8.75 -27.03 -10.31
CA PRO A 238 -7.40 -26.95 -10.86
C PRO A 238 -7.45 -27.33 -12.34
N GLU A 239 -6.93 -26.46 -13.21
CA GLU A 239 -6.65 -26.79 -14.61
C GLU A 239 -5.76 -28.03 -14.75
#